data_AF-A0A442WFN4-F1
#
_entry.id   AF-A0A442WFN4-F1
#
_cell.length_a   1.000
_cell.length_b   1.000
_cell.length_c   1.000
_cell.angle_alpha   90.00
_cell.angle_beta   90.00
_cell.angle_gamma   90.00
#
_symmetry.space_group_name_H-M   'P 1'
#
loop_
_entity.id
_entity.type
_entity.pdbx_description
1 polymer ?
#
loop_
_entity_poly.entity_id
_entity_poly.type
_entity_poly.pdbx_seq_one_letter_code
_entity_poly.pdbx_strand_id
1 'polypeptide(L)'
;MLTKADLAKAQKIFAERDTTQRMRDRVTGQRVALMVGEGKDAGEVVLSAAYLGQIIADVTASLDQQITAANAALTDMGVEP
;
A
#
# COMPACT_ATOMS: atom_id res chain seq x y z
N MET A 1 -25.80 -15.68 6.52
CA MET A 1 -24.65 -16.38 7.13
C MET A 1 -23.52 -16.35 6.12
N LEU A 2 -22.31 -15.94 6.53
CA LEU A 2 -21.11 -16.00 5.68
C LEU A 2 -20.77 -17.45 5.35
N THR A 3 -20.52 -17.73 4.08
CA THR A 3 -20.04 -19.04 3.64
C THR A 3 -18.54 -19.19 3.89
N LYS A 4 -18.00 -20.42 3.79
CA LYS A 4 -16.55 -20.64 3.84
C LYS A 4 -15.80 -19.86 2.76
N ALA A 5 -16.42 -19.68 1.58
CA ALA A 5 -15.85 -18.88 0.50
C ALA A 5 -15.80 -17.39 0.86
N ASP A 6 -16.84 -16.87 1.53
CA ASP A 6 -16.85 -15.48 1.99
C ASP A 6 -15.81 -15.23 3.07
N LEU A 7 -15.61 -16.18 3.99
CA LEU A 7 -14.54 -16.08 5.00
C LEU A 7 -13.14 -16.08 4.37
N ALA A 8 -12.89 -16.94 3.38
CA ALA A 8 -11.61 -16.97 2.67
C ALA A 8 -11.36 -15.67 1.90
N LYS A 9 -12.43 -15.09 1.29
CA LYS A 9 -12.36 -13.80 0.62
C LYS A 9 -12.06 -12.67 1.61
N ALA A 10 -12.73 -12.63 2.76
CA ALA A 10 -12.47 -11.62 3.79
C ALA A 10 -11.03 -11.70 4.31
N GLN A 11 -10.51 -12.90 4.59
CA GLN A 11 -9.11 -13.10 5.00
C GLN A 11 -8.11 -12.59 3.97
N LYS A 12 -8.39 -12.79 2.67
CA LYS A 12 -7.56 -12.26 1.60
C LYS A 12 -7.56 -10.73 1.61
N ILE A 13 -8.73 -10.10 1.75
CA ILE A 13 -8.86 -8.64 1.80
C ILE A 13 -8.12 -8.06 3.01
N PHE A 14 -8.19 -8.70 4.18
CA PHE A 14 -7.39 -8.31 5.35
C PHE A 14 -5.88 -8.37 5.07
N ALA A 15 -5.40 -9.48 4.52
CA ALA A 15 -3.99 -9.64 4.23
C ALA A 15 -3.48 -8.60 3.21
N GLU A 16 -4.30 -8.27 2.22
CA GLU A 16 -4.03 -7.21 1.26
C GLU A 16 -4.01 -5.84 1.96
N ARG A 17 -5.03 -5.51 2.76
CA ARG A 17 -5.12 -4.28 3.54
C ARG A 17 -3.91 -4.08 4.46
N ASP A 18 -3.49 -5.11 5.19
CA ASP A 18 -2.33 -5.06 6.08
C ASP A 18 -1.02 -4.90 5.31
N THR A 19 -0.93 -5.46 4.11
CA THR A 19 0.22 -5.28 3.23
C THR A 19 0.26 -3.84 2.72
N THR A 20 -0.87 -3.30 2.27
CA THR A 20 -1.00 -1.90 1.85
C THR A 20 -0.68 -0.93 2.99
N GLN A 21 -1.17 -1.19 4.21
CA GLN A 21 -0.83 -0.39 5.39
C GLN A 21 0.67 -0.38 5.66
N ARG A 22 1.33 -1.56 5.63
CA ARG A 22 2.78 -1.65 5.80
C ARG A 22 3.55 -0.91 4.71
N MET A 23 3.08 -0.93 3.47
CA MET A 23 3.68 -0.15 2.38
C MET A 23 3.51 1.34 2.61
N ARG A 24 2.32 1.78 3.04
CA ARG A 24 2.00 3.17 3.35
C ARG A 24 2.90 3.70 4.46
N ASP A 25 3.04 2.94 5.54
CA ASP A 25 3.91 3.28 6.66
C ASP A 25 5.38 3.40 6.22
N ARG A 26 5.86 2.49 5.37
CA ARG A 26 7.22 2.56 4.80
C ARG A 26 7.45 3.79 3.93
N VAL A 27 6.53 4.09 3.02
CA VAL A 27 6.62 5.25 2.12
C VAL A 27 6.67 6.55 2.92
N THR A 28 5.89 6.65 4.00
CA THR A 28 5.86 7.87 4.84
C THR A 28 6.98 7.93 5.88
N GLY A 29 7.54 6.78 6.30
CA GLY A 29 8.47 6.69 7.42
C GLY A 29 9.93 6.43 7.03
N GLN A 30 10.22 6.13 5.76
CA GLN A 30 11.56 5.79 5.27
C GLN A 30 11.95 6.67 4.09
N ARG A 31 13.27 6.78 3.83
CA ARG A 31 13.79 7.47 2.65
C ARG A 31 13.32 6.72 1.39
N VAL A 32 12.61 7.42 0.52
CA VAL A 32 12.28 6.95 -0.82
C VAL A 32 13.37 7.40 -1.80
N ALA A 33 13.87 6.46 -2.59
CA ALA A 33 14.91 6.67 -3.58
C ALA A 33 14.54 5.97 -4.88
N LEU A 34 14.78 6.62 -6.02
CA LEU A 34 14.68 5.99 -7.32
C LEU A 34 16.03 5.33 -7.64
N MET A 35 16.03 4.01 -7.76
CA MET A 35 17.23 3.24 -8.09
C MET A 35 17.26 2.93 -9.59
N VAL A 36 18.45 2.90 -10.18
CA VAL A 36 18.71 2.47 -11.55
C VAL A 36 19.74 1.34 -11.54
N GLY A 37 19.54 0.32 -12.36
CA GLY A 37 20.38 -0.88 -12.36
C GLY A 37 20.03 -1.85 -11.24
N GLU A 38 20.77 -2.96 -11.16
CA GLU A 38 20.53 -4.04 -10.20
C GLU A 38 21.84 -4.50 -9.56
N GLY A 39 21.76 -5.02 -8.33
CA GLY A 39 22.91 -5.60 -7.62
C GLY A 39 24.05 -4.59 -7.42
N LYS A 40 25.24 -4.96 -7.88
CA LYS A 40 26.47 -4.15 -7.74
C LYS A 40 26.49 -2.91 -8.62
N ASP A 41 25.66 -2.88 -9.67
CA ASP A 41 25.59 -1.80 -10.64
C ASP A 41 24.42 -0.85 -10.33
N ALA A 42 23.80 -0.99 -9.15
CA ALA A 42 22.72 -0.14 -8.69
C ALA A 42 23.22 1.27 -8.31
N GLY A 43 22.59 2.30 -8.87
CA GLY A 43 22.82 3.71 -8.55
C GLY A 43 21.53 4.40 -8.10
N GLU A 44 21.67 5.46 -7.31
CA GLU A 44 20.53 6.31 -6.91
C GLU A 44 20.39 7.50 -7.88
N VAL A 45 19.18 7.70 -8.41
CA VAL A 45 18.82 8.88 -9.19
C VAL A 45 18.42 10.00 -8.23
N VAL A 46 19.18 11.09 -8.25
CA VAL A 46 18.90 12.26 -7.41
C VAL A 46 17.74 13.05 -8.02
N LEU A 47 16.60 13.05 -7.34
CA LEU A 47 15.42 13.85 -7.68
C LEU A 47 15.41 15.16 -6.90
N SER A 48 14.76 16.18 -7.46
CA SER A 48 14.49 17.40 -6.69
C SER A 48 13.56 17.08 -5.51
N ALA A 49 13.74 17.77 -4.39
CA ALA A 49 12.94 17.54 -3.18
C ALA A 49 11.43 17.72 -3.43
N ALA A 50 11.05 18.70 -4.26
CA ALA A 50 9.66 18.95 -4.62
C ALA A 50 9.06 17.77 -5.41
N TYR A 51 9.79 17.26 -6.40
CA TYR A 51 9.32 16.15 -7.23
C TYR A 51 9.24 14.83 -6.44
N LEU A 52 10.25 14.55 -5.59
CA LEU A 52 10.20 13.41 -4.68
C LEU A 52 9.01 13.52 -3.71
N GLY A 53 8.77 14.71 -3.17
CA GLY A 53 7.61 14.98 -2.31
C GLY A 53 6.28 14.73 -3.00
N GLN A 54 6.15 15.09 -4.28
CA GLN A 54 4.96 14.82 -5.07
C GLN A 54 4.75 13.30 -5.30
N ILE A 55 5.81 12.56 -5.65
CA ILE A 55 5.74 11.10 -5.81
C ILE A 55 5.27 10.45 -4.50
N ILE A 56 5.85 10.84 -3.37
CA ILE A 56 5.47 10.31 -2.06
C ILE A 56 3.98 10.61 -1.79
N ALA A 57 3.53 11.84 -2.03
CA ALA A 57 2.13 12.22 -1.82
C ALA A 57 1.16 11.40 -2.69
N ASP A 58 1.46 11.23 -3.98
CA ASP A 58 0.62 10.48 -4.92
C ASP A 58 0.55 8.99 -4.53
N VAL A 59 1.69 8.40 -4.17
CA VAL A 59 1.76 7.00 -3.71
C VAL A 59 1.00 6.82 -2.40
N THR A 60 1.18 7.71 -1.42
CA THR A 60 0.44 7.66 -0.16
C THR A 60 -1.07 7.79 -0.39
N ALA A 61 -1.51 8.72 -1.23
CA ALA A 61 -2.93 8.89 -1.56
C ALA A 61 -3.52 7.63 -2.21
N SER A 62 -2.79 6.99 -3.12
CA SER A 62 -3.21 5.73 -3.74
C SER A 62 -3.32 4.59 -2.73
N LEU A 63 -2.38 4.48 -1.78
CA LEU A 63 -2.42 3.45 -0.73
C LEU A 63 -3.57 3.70 0.25
N ASP A 64 -3.82 4.95 0.64
CA ASP A 64 -4.94 5.32 1.50
C ASP A 64 -6.30 5.00 0.83
N GLN A 65 -6.42 5.20 -0.49
CA GLN A 65 -7.61 4.80 -1.26
C GLN A 65 -7.80 3.27 -1.26
N GLN A 66 -6.72 2.50 -1.44
CA GLN A 66 -6.78 1.04 -1.41
C GLN A 66 -7.19 0.51 -0.03
N ILE A 67 -6.66 1.09 1.05
CA ILE A 67 -7.08 0.75 2.43
C ILE A 67 -8.56 1.06 2.64
N THR A 68 -9.00 2.23 2.19
CA THR A 68 -10.42 2.65 2.30
C THR A 68 -11.33 1.67 1.55
N ALA A 69 -10.96 1.29 0.32
CA ALA A 69 -11.72 0.33 -0.48
C ALA A 69 -11.75 -1.07 0.17
N ALA A 70 -10.64 -1.53 0.75
CA ALA A 70 -10.59 -2.80 1.47
C ALA A 70 -11.48 -2.79 2.72
N ASN A 71 -11.45 -1.72 3.51
CA ASN A 71 -12.29 -1.56 4.69
C ASN A 71 -13.78 -1.53 4.32
N ALA A 72 -14.14 -0.84 3.23
CA ALA A 72 -15.51 -0.83 2.71
C ALA A 72 -15.95 -2.23 2.28
N ALA A 73 -15.10 -2.97 1.55
CA ALA A 73 -15.41 -4.32 1.11
C ALA A 73 -15.60 -5.30 2.30
N LEU A 74 -14.81 -5.16 3.36
CA LEU A 74 -14.98 -5.94 4.59
C LEU A 74 -16.30 -5.60 5.29
N THR A 75 -16.61 -4.30 5.40
CA THR A 75 -17.85 -3.81 6.01
C THR A 75 -19.09 -4.32 5.26
N ASP A 76 -19.07 -4.29 3.92
CA ASP A 76 -20.15 -4.80 3.06
C ASP A 76 -20.37 -6.32 3.24
N MET A 77 -19.31 -7.06 3.62
CA MET A 77 -19.39 -8.48 3.96
C MET A 77 -19.89 -8.71 5.40
N GLY A 78 -20.14 -7.66 6.18
CA GLY A 78 -20.50 -7.76 7.60
C GLY A 78 -19.31 -8.17 8.48
N VAL A 79 -18.09 -7.91 8.02
CA VAL A 79 -16.84 -8.17 8.74
C VAL A 79 -16.26 -6.82 9.18
N GLU A 80 -15.91 -6.71 10.46
CA GLU A 80 -15.29 -5.50 10.99
C GLU A 80 -13.86 -5.35 10.43
N PRO A 81 -13.49 -4.22 9.82
CA PRO A 81 -12.20 -4.03 9.14
C PRO A 81 -11.00 -3.79 10.07
#